data_AF-A0A941UV78-F1
#
_entry.id   AF-A0A941UV78-F1
#
_cell.length_a   1.000
_cell.length_b   1.000
_cell.length_c   1.000
_cell.angle_alpha   90.00
_cell.angle_beta   90.00
_cell.angle_gamma   90.00
#
_symmetry.space_group_name_H-M   'P 1'
#
loop_
_entity.id
_entity.type
_entity.pdbx_description
1 polymer ?
#
loop_
_entity_poly.entity_id
_entity_poly.type
_entity_poly.pdbx_seq_one_letter_code
_entity_poly.pdbx_strand_id
1 'polypeptide(L)'
;MLGRDVAIKAVPLAVNDKLRQRAEADFIKEARAVAGLNHPHIVTVFDAGRTDTLAYIAMERLHGRDLHEYLYGGSRLGVSCRAK
;
A
#
# COMPACT_ATOMS: atom_id res chain seq x y z
N MET A 1 -3.05 20.79 11.27
CA MET A 1 -3.26 19.87 10.14
C MET A 1 -1.90 19.62 9.52
N LEU A 2 -1.31 18.43 9.71
CA LEU A 2 0.02 18.13 9.18
C LEU A 2 -0.11 17.94 7.66
N GLY A 3 0.31 18.94 6.89
CA GLY A 3 0.17 19.02 5.42
C GLY A 3 1.08 18.06 4.65
N ARG A 4 0.99 16.77 4.93
CA ARG A 4 1.64 15.72 4.14
C ARG A 4 0.63 15.13 3.17
N ASP A 5 1.00 15.08 1.90
CA ASP A 5 0.25 14.31 0.91
C ASP A 5 0.47 12.81 1.16
N VAL A 6 -0.62 12.06 1.20
CA VAL A 6 -0.62 10.62 1.50
C VAL A 6 -1.39 9.85 0.43
N ALA A 7 -1.06 8.58 0.26
CA ALA A 7 -1.88 7.63 -0.46
C ALA A 7 -2.81 6.91 0.52
N ILE A 8 -4.09 6.78 0.18
CA ILE A 8 -5.08 6.03 0.97
C ILE A 8 -5.48 4.77 0.21
N LYS A 9 -5.19 3.60 0.78
CA LYS A 9 -5.78 2.33 0.33
C LYS A 9 -7.02 2.08 1.17
N ALA A 10 -8.20 1.96 0.55
CA ALA A 10 -9.46 1.71 1.24
C ALA A 10 -10.15 0.46 0.68
N VAL A 11 -10.73 -0.34 1.56
CA VAL A 11 -11.47 -1.57 1.20
C VAL A 11 -12.85 -1.55 1.87
N PRO A 12 -13.93 -1.76 1.11
CA PRO A 12 -15.27 -1.87 1.68
C PRO A 12 -15.37 -3.06 2.64
N LEU A 13 -16.02 -2.84 3.77
CA LEU A 13 -16.32 -3.89 4.73
C LEU A 13 -17.63 -4.58 4.35
N ALA A 14 -17.65 -5.91 4.48
CA ALA A 14 -18.85 -6.68 4.20
C ALA A 14 -20.01 -6.32 5.14
N VAL A 15 -21.25 -6.52 4.67
CA VAL A 15 -22.46 -6.31 5.50
C VAL A 15 -22.58 -7.39 6.58
N ASN A 16 -22.14 -8.61 6.28
CA ASN A 16 -22.14 -9.72 7.23
C ASN A 16 -21.02 -9.54 8.27
N ASP A 17 -21.37 -9.56 9.56
CA ASP A 17 -20.43 -9.28 10.65
C ASP A 17 -19.24 -10.23 10.72
N LYS A 18 -19.42 -11.52 10.43
CA LYS A 18 -18.30 -12.48 10.43
C LYS A 18 -17.33 -12.19 9.29
N LEU A 19 -17.85 -11.85 8.11
CA LEU A 19 -17.03 -11.49 6.96
C LEU A 19 -16.35 -10.13 7.16
N ARG A 20 -17.06 -9.16 7.77
CA ARG A 20 -16.52 -7.85 8.15
C ARG A 20 -15.31 -8.01 9.08
N GLN A 21 -15.47 -8.72 10.19
CA GLN A 21 -14.38 -8.91 11.16
C GLN A 21 -13.17 -9.59 10.52
N ARG A 22 -13.40 -10.56 9.63
CA ARG A 22 -12.30 -11.24 8.94
C ARG A 22 -11.58 -10.32 7.96
N ALA A 23 -12.32 -9.61 7.11
CA ALA A 23 -11.76 -8.64 6.17
C ALA A 23 -10.98 -7.53 6.89
N GLU A 24 -11.52 -7.02 8.01
CA GLU A 24 -10.86 -6.04 8.86
C GLU A 24 -9.56 -6.60 9.45
N ALA A 25 -9.60 -7.80 10.02
CA ALA A 25 -8.45 -8.43 10.64
C ALA A 25 -7.32 -8.68 9.63
N ASP A 26 -7.65 -9.19 8.44
CA ASP A 26 -6.67 -9.45 7.38
C ASP A 26 -6.05 -8.13 6.90
N PHE A 27 -6.86 -7.10 6.70
CA PHE A 27 -6.40 -5.79 6.24
C PHE A 27 -5.51 -5.06 7.25
N ILE A 28 -5.88 -5.07 8.54
CA ILE A 28 -5.07 -4.46 9.60
C ILE A 28 -3.80 -5.28 9.86
N LYS A 29 -3.84 -6.60 9.69
CA LYS A 29 -2.66 -7.46 9.79
C LYS A 29 -1.62 -7.12 8.72
N GLU A 30 -2.04 -6.92 7.48
CA GLU A 30 -1.14 -6.45 6.40
C GLU A 30 -0.52 -5.08 6.75
N ALA A 31 -1.34 -4.14 7.20
CA ALA A 31 -0.87 -2.81 7.59
C ALA A 31 0.22 -2.88 8.67
N ARG A 32 -0.01 -3.70 9.71
CA ARG A 32 0.95 -3.89 10.81
C ARG A 32 2.23 -4.57 10.37
N ALA A 33 2.14 -5.54 9.45
CA ALA A 33 3.31 -6.23 8.93
C ALA A 33 4.26 -5.26 8.20
N VAL A 34 3.71 -4.29 7.47
CA VAL A 34 4.50 -3.28 6.75
C VAL A 34 4.92 -2.13 7.66
N ALA A 35 4.09 -1.72 8.63
CA ALA A 35 4.38 -0.59 9.53
C ALA A 35 5.64 -0.79 10.40
N GLY A 36 6.03 -2.04 10.66
CA GLY A 36 7.27 -2.35 11.38
C GLY A 36 8.55 -2.28 10.53
N LEU A 37 8.42 -2.10 9.21
CA LEU A 37 9.54 -2.11 8.28
C LEU A 37 9.96 -0.68 7.93
N ASN A 38 11.16 -0.29 8.35
CA ASN A 38 11.75 1.01 8.03
C ASN A 38 12.93 0.82 7.07
N HIS A 39 12.68 0.89 5.76
CA HIS A 39 13.71 0.76 4.73
C HIS A 39 13.42 1.73 3.57
N PRO A 40 14.43 2.37 2.93
CA PRO A 40 14.24 3.34 1.84
C PRO A 40 13.55 2.81 0.56
N HIS A 41 13.24 1.52 0.51
CA HIS A 41 12.58 0.87 -0.63
C HIS A 41 11.28 0.15 -0.22
N ILE A 42 10.78 0.45 0.98
CA ILE A 42 9.51 -0.03 1.50
C ILE A 42 8.65 1.18 1.81
N VAL A 43 7.41 1.17 1.33
CA VAL A 43 6.45 2.25 1.58
C VAL A 43 6.20 2.35 3.08
N THR A 44 6.32 3.56 3.61
CA THR A 44 6.04 3.80 5.03
C THR A 44 4.53 3.90 5.26
N VAL A 45 4.02 3.11 6.20
CA VAL A 45 2.64 3.23 6.69
C VAL A 45 2.61 4.28 7.79
N PHE A 46 1.70 5.25 7.69
CA PHE A 46 1.54 6.30 8.70
C PHE A 46 0.43 5.98 9.69
N ASP A 47 -0.70 5.47 9.19
CA ASP A 47 -1.87 5.19 10.01
C ASP A 47 -2.74 4.10 9.36
N ALA A 48 -3.53 3.40 10.16
CA ALA A 48 -4.51 2.43 9.70
C ALA A 48 -5.72 2.44 10.60
N GLY A 49 -6.91 2.36 10.01
CA GLY A 49 -8.15 2.45 10.76
C GLY A 49 -9.34 1.93 9.97
N ARG A 50 -10.52 2.21 10.51
CA ARG A 50 -11.78 1.83 9.88
C ARG A 50 -12.90 2.80 10.22
N THR A 51 -13.94 2.70 9.41
CA THR A 51 -15.26 3.29 9.63
C THR A 51 -16.27 2.14 9.69
N ASP A 52 -17.57 2.46 9.73
CA ASP A 52 -18.62 1.45 9.69
C ASP A 52 -18.68 0.70 8.34
N THR A 53 -18.18 1.32 7.28
CA THR A 53 -18.36 0.84 5.89
C THR A 53 -17.07 0.47 5.19
N LEU A 54 -15.91 0.94 5.65
CA LEU A 54 -14.62 0.67 5.02
C LEU A 54 -13.48 0.60 6.04
N ALA A 55 -12.44 -0.16 5.72
CA ALA A 55 -11.13 -0.08 6.36
C ALA A 55 -10.17 0.71 5.47
N TYR A 56 -9.24 1.47 6.06
CA TYR A 56 -8.28 2.28 5.33
C TYR A 56 -6.86 2.17 5.90
N ILE A 57 -5.85 2.37 5.05
CA ILE A 57 -4.44 2.53 5.42
C ILE A 57 -3.94 3.81 4.75
N ALA A 58 -3.41 4.72 5.56
CA ALA A 58 -2.70 5.91 5.11
C ALA A 58 -1.20 5.63 5.03
N MET A 59 -0.62 5.87 3.87
CA MET A 59 0.78 5.54 3.59
C MET A 59 1.47 6.62 2.76
N GLU A 60 2.79 6.53 2.65
CA GLU A 60 3.60 7.38 1.81
C GLU A 60 3.08 7.41 0.37
N ARG A 61 2.88 8.63 -0.16
CA ARG A 61 2.49 8.81 -1.56
C ARG A 61 3.73 8.75 -2.44
N LEU A 62 3.90 7.63 -3.14
CA LEU A 62 4.94 7.50 -4.15
C LEU A 62 4.57 8.29 -5.42
N HIS A 63 5.58 8.96 -5.98
CA HIS A 63 5.49 9.64 -7.25
C HIS A 63 6.23 8.83 -8.31
N GLY A 64 5.53 8.40 -9.35
CA GLY A 64 6.12 7.58 -10.41
C GLY A 64 5.07 6.76 -11.14
N ARG A 65 5.55 5.79 -11.90
CA ARG A 65 4.71 4.79 -12.58
C ARG A 65 4.86 3.46 -11.88
N ASP A 66 3.80 2.66 -11.91
CA ASP A 66 3.91 1.30 -11.40
C ASP A 66 4.81 0.45 -12.32
N LEU A 67 5.47 -0.53 -11.74
CA LEU A 67 6.42 -1.36 -12.47
C LEU A 67 5.73 -2.18 -13.56
N HIS A 68 4.48 -2.59 -13.35
CA HIS A 68 3.73 -3.37 -14.32
C HIS A 68 3.41 -2.53 -15.57
N GLU A 69 2.90 -1.30 -15.41
CA GLU A 69 2.74 -0.34 -16.50
C GLU A 69 4.07 -0.07 -17.20
N TYR A 70 5.17 0.10 -16.46
CA TYR A 70 6.48 0.30 -17.07
C TYR A 70 6.89 -0.86 -17.98
N LEU A 71 6.79 -2.10 -17.48
CA LEU A 71 7.23 -3.29 -18.21
C LEU A 71 6.31 -3.65 -19.39
N TYR A 72 4.99 -3.55 -19.22
CA TYR A 72 4.01 -3.95 -20.22
C TYR A 72 3.61 -2.81 -21.16
N GLY A 73 3.96 -1.56 -20.85
CA GLY A 73 3.80 -0.39 -21.72
C GLY A 73 4.85 -0.28 -22.82
N GLY A 74 5.62 -1.36 -23.10
CA GLY A 74 6.63 -1.41 -24.15
C GLY A 74 8.03 -0.93 -23.74
N SER A 75 8.24 -0.54 -22.48
CA SER A 75 9.57 -0.15 -21.99
C SER A 75 10.34 -1.39 -21.53
N ARG A 76 11.57 -1.57 -22.02
CA ARG A 76 12.49 -2.62 -21.54
C ARG A 76 13.39 -2.03 -20.46
N LEU A 77 13.66 -2.80 -19.39
CA LEU A 77 14.71 -2.43 -18.44
C LEU A 77 16.06 -2.53 -19.14
N GLY A 78 16.83 -1.45 -19.13
CA GLY A 78 18.20 -1.46 -19.62
C GLY A 78 19.06 -2.32 -18.71
N VAL A 79 19.60 -3.41 -19.24
CA VAL A 79 20.64 -4.19 -18.54
C VAL A 79 21.97 -3.49 -18.72
N SER A 80 22.46 -2.84 -17.66
CA SER A 80 23.85 -2.40 -17.59
C SER A 80 24.72 -3.65 -17.46
N CYS A 81 25.25 -4.13 -18.58
CA CYS A 81 26.29 -5.14 -18.57
C CYS A 81 27.57 -4.46 -18.06
N ARG A 82 27.87 -4.58 -16.76
CA ARG A 82 29.19 -4.25 -16.23
C ARG A 82 30.15 -5.34 -16.70
N ALA A 83 30.81 -5.10 -17.83
CA ALA A 83 32.03 -5.83 -18.17
C ALA A 83 33.05 -5.59 -17.05
N LYS A 84 33.54 -6.68 -16.48
CA LYS A 84 34.60 -6.68 -15.47
C LYS A 84 35.96 -6.64 -16.17
#